data_AF-A0A1A8R5F2-F1
#
_entry.id   AF-A0A1A8R5F2-F1
#
_cell.length_a   1.000
_cell.length_b   1.000
_cell.length_c   1.000
_cell.angle_alpha   90.00
_cell.angle_beta   90.00
_cell.angle_gamma   90.00
#
_symmetry.space_group_name_H-M   'P 1'
#
loop_
_entity.id
_entity.type
_entity.pdbx_description
1 polymer ?
#
loop_
_entity_poly.entity_id
_entity_poly.type
_entity_poly.pdbx_seq_one_letter_code
_entity_poly.pdbx_strand_id
1 'polypeptide(L)'
;HHRSGTERTDCRSASGGRAVASLKRSFESFPGGVKERSQEAGMPYLLISTQIRLESGPTNVGDEFSDPEVMNYLGARKTTMLGNNFSEYHVDDPPRVVLDKLEKWGFRVLAMTGVGQTLVWCLHKELVV
;
A
#
# COMPACT_ATOMS: atom_id res chain seq x y z
N HIS A 1 -27.31 -72.00 -30.76
CA HIS A 1 -28.29 -71.79 -29.68
C HIS A 1 -28.46 -70.30 -29.43
N HIS A 2 -29.72 -69.85 -29.45
CA HIS A 2 -30.33 -68.58 -29.00
C HIS A 2 -29.50 -67.27 -29.00
N ARG A 3 -29.91 -66.27 -29.79
CA ARG A 3 -30.99 -65.28 -29.49
C ARG A 3 -30.74 -64.64 -28.13
N SER A 4 -30.43 -63.36 -28.05
CA SER A 4 -31.35 -62.24 -28.28
C SER A 4 -30.50 -60.97 -28.13
N GLY A 5 -30.65 -59.91 -28.90
CA GLY A 5 -31.89 -59.25 -29.30
C GLY A 5 -31.67 -57.78 -28.96
N THR A 6 -31.42 -56.98 -29.99
CA THR A 6 -32.38 -56.01 -30.54
C THR A 6 -32.29 -54.66 -29.82
N GLU A 7 -31.55 -53.73 -30.40
CA GLU A 7 -32.04 -52.74 -31.38
C GLU A 7 -32.60 -51.51 -30.66
N ARG A 8 -32.09 -50.33 -30.99
CA ARG A 8 -32.80 -49.44 -31.92
C ARG A 8 -32.03 -48.13 -32.13
N THR A 9 -31.79 -47.86 -33.42
CA THR A 9 -31.98 -46.57 -34.14
C THR A 9 -31.24 -45.34 -33.63
N ASP A 10 -30.68 -44.45 -34.45
CA ASP A 10 -30.42 -44.43 -35.88
C ASP A 10 -29.56 -43.19 -36.16
N CYS A 11 -28.77 -43.30 -37.23
CA CYS A 11 -28.53 -42.24 -38.22
C CYS A 11 -27.93 -40.87 -37.84
N ARG A 12 -26.70 -40.68 -38.36
CA ARG A 12 -26.24 -39.58 -39.24
C ARG A 12 -26.15 -38.17 -38.62
N SER A 13 -24.93 -37.68 -38.37
CA SER A 13 -24.05 -36.96 -39.33
C SER A 13 -24.12 -35.45 -39.13
N ALA A 14 -22.96 -34.83 -38.84
CA ALA A 14 -22.40 -33.64 -39.52
C ALA A 14 -21.72 -32.63 -38.59
N SER A 15 -20.61 -32.07 -39.11
CA SER A 15 -19.95 -30.80 -38.77
C SER A 15 -19.21 -30.72 -37.43
N GLY A 16 -17.96 -30.26 -37.32
CA GLY A 16 -17.19 -29.38 -38.21
C GLY A 16 -17.06 -27.98 -37.60
N GLY A 17 -16.08 -27.81 -36.69
CA GLY A 17 -15.39 -26.54 -36.36
C GLY A 17 -16.16 -25.41 -35.67
N ARG A 18 -15.59 -24.86 -34.58
CA ARG A 18 -15.14 -23.46 -34.52
C ARG A 18 -14.51 -23.10 -33.18
N ALA A 19 -13.45 -22.30 -33.30
CA ALA A 19 -12.74 -21.59 -32.25
C ALA A 19 -13.69 -20.78 -31.35
N VAL A 20 -13.38 -20.77 -30.06
CA VAL A 20 -14.03 -19.92 -29.06
C VAL A 20 -13.55 -18.48 -29.29
N ALA A 21 -14.32 -17.71 -30.05
CA ALA A 21 -14.19 -16.26 -30.08
C ALA A 21 -14.93 -15.68 -28.87
N SER A 22 -14.21 -15.32 -27.80
CA SER A 22 -14.76 -14.41 -26.79
C SER A 22 -14.24 -13.02 -27.10
N LEU A 23 -15.14 -12.19 -27.63
CA LEU A 23 -14.87 -10.84 -28.09
C LEU A 23 -14.30 -9.97 -26.95
N LYS A 24 -13.22 -9.26 -27.27
CA LYS A 24 -12.86 -8.00 -26.61
C LYS A 24 -14.09 -7.09 -26.57
N ARG A 25 -14.52 -6.68 -25.38
CA ARG A 25 -15.08 -5.34 -25.24
C ARG A 25 -13.94 -4.43 -24.86
N SER A 26 -13.44 -3.72 -25.86
CA SER A 26 -12.68 -2.50 -25.70
C SER A 26 -13.49 -1.58 -24.79
N PHE A 27 -13.03 -1.37 -23.56
CA PHE A 27 -13.59 -0.36 -22.70
C PHE A 27 -13.15 0.99 -23.29
N GLU A 28 -14.11 1.71 -23.86
CA GLU A 28 -13.91 3.05 -24.37
C GLU A 28 -13.35 3.93 -23.24
N SER A 29 -12.17 4.50 -23.49
CA SER A 29 -11.48 5.42 -22.61
C SER A 29 -12.30 6.71 -22.44
N PHE A 30 -12.82 6.95 -21.24
CA PHE A 30 -13.30 8.28 -20.87
C PHE A 30 -12.11 9.23 -20.71
N PRO A 31 -12.11 10.42 -21.33
CA PRO A 31 -11.07 11.42 -21.12
C PRO A 31 -11.38 12.16 -19.80
N GLY A 32 -10.54 11.93 -18.78
CA GLY A 32 -10.64 12.63 -17.50
C GLY A 32 -10.60 11.76 -16.24
N GLY A 33 -10.11 10.52 -16.33
CA GLY A 33 -9.95 9.64 -15.18
C GLY A 33 -8.98 10.21 -14.14
N VAL A 34 -9.50 10.77 -13.05
CA VAL A 34 -8.80 10.77 -11.76
C VAL A 34 -8.42 9.32 -11.51
N LYS A 35 -7.11 9.02 -11.42
CA LYS A 35 -6.66 7.70 -10.99
C LYS A 35 -7.23 7.47 -9.59
N GLU A 36 -8.28 6.66 -9.50
CA GLU A 36 -8.74 6.09 -8.25
C GLU A 36 -7.52 5.34 -7.69
N ARG A 37 -6.94 5.91 -6.63
CA ARG A 37 -5.74 5.38 -6.01
C ARG A 37 -6.16 4.06 -5.38
N SER A 38 -5.76 2.94 -5.99
CA SER A 38 -5.95 1.61 -5.43
C SER A 38 -5.46 1.65 -3.98
N GLN A 39 -6.38 1.49 -3.04
CA GLN A 39 -6.05 1.43 -1.62
C GLN A 39 -5.40 0.09 -1.34
N GLU A 40 -4.10 0.01 -1.57
CA GLU A 40 -3.31 -1.12 -1.11
C GLU A 40 -2.84 -0.83 0.31
N ALA A 41 -3.42 -1.55 1.28
CA ALA A 41 -2.86 -1.83 2.61
C ALA A 41 -2.00 -0.71 3.24
N GLY A 42 -2.47 0.54 3.21
CA GLY A 42 -1.71 1.67 3.71
C GLY A 42 -1.60 1.57 5.22
N MET A 43 -0.38 1.67 5.76
CA MET A 43 -0.16 1.71 7.21
C MET A 43 -0.87 2.95 7.78
N PRO A 44 -1.98 2.80 8.52
CA PRO A 44 -2.82 3.94 8.87
C PRO A 44 -2.23 4.76 10.01
N TYR A 45 -1.37 4.15 10.82
CA TYR A 45 -0.71 4.81 11.94
C TYR A 45 0.77 5.05 11.63
N LEU A 46 1.28 6.17 12.12
CA LEU A 46 2.68 6.52 12.04
C LEU A 46 3.15 7.07 13.39
N LEU A 47 4.32 6.60 13.84
CA LEU A 47 5.00 7.15 15.00
C LEU A 47 6.24 7.88 14.52
N ILE A 48 6.34 9.17 14.84
CA ILE A 48 7.56 9.95 14.61
C ILE A 48 8.12 10.43 15.93
N SER A 49 9.44 10.61 15.99
CA SER A 49 10.09 11.10 17.21
C SER A 49 11.30 11.96 16.92
N THR A 50 11.64 12.82 17.87
CA THR A 50 12.90 13.55 17.88
C THR A 50 13.45 13.61 19.30
N GLN A 51 14.75 13.88 19.44
CA GLN A 51 15.43 13.93 20.73
C GLN A 51 15.91 15.36 21.02
N ILE A 52 15.93 15.70 22.32
CA ILE A 52 16.57 16.88 22.92
C ILE A 52 15.93 18.23 22.57
N ARG A 53 15.83 18.62 21.29
CA ARG A 53 15.33 19.94 20.86
C ARG A 53 14.37 19.81 19.70
N LEU A 54 13.23 20.51 19.79
CA LEU A 54 12.21 20.54 18.75
C LEU A 54 12.59 21.38 17.52
N GLU A 55 13.50 22.33 17.71
CA GLU A 55 13.87 23.32 16.69
C GLU A 55 14.78 22.73 15.59
N SER A 56 15.39 21.57 15.86
CA SER A 56 16.40 20.94 15.01
C SER A 56 16.07 19.45 14.81
N GLY A 57 16.44 18.91 13.66
CA GLY A 57 16.47 17.46 13.47
C GLY A 57 17.68 16.81 14.16
N PRO A 58 17.83 15.48 14.02
CA PRO A 58 17.03 14.62 13.13
C PRO A 58 15.66 14.25 13.72
N THR A 59 14.72 13.92 12.83
CA THR A 59 13.42 13.33 13.18
C THR A 59 13.40 11.89 12.67
N ASN A 60 13.17 10.92 13.56
CA ASN A 60 12.89 9.54 13.22
C ASN A 60 11.45 9.44 12.72
N VAL A 61 11.24 8.88 11.53
CA VAL A 61 9.96 8.91 10.81
C VAL A 61 9.40 7.54 10.46
N GLY A 62 10.14 6.47 10.75
CA GLY A 62 9.67 5.11 10.48
C GLY A 62 10.65 4.04 10.94
N ASP A 63 10.14 2.81 10.96
CA ASP A 63 10.85 1.57 11.21
C ASP A 63 11.13 0.80 9.91
N GLU A 64 11.67 -0.41 10.03
CA GLU A 64 12.05 -1.26 8.90
C GLU A 64 10.92 -1.54 7.91
N PHE A 65 9.69 -1.61 8.40
CA PHE A 65 8.50 -2.02 7.63
C PHE A 65 7.65 -0.85 7.16
N SER A 66 8.01 0.38 7.56
CA SER A 66 7.28 1.59 7.21
C SER A 66 7.11 1.75 5.69
N ASP A 67 5.96 2.29 5.29
CA ASP A 67 5.57 2.49 3.89
C ASP A 67 6.68 3.22 3.10
N PRO A 68 7.32 2.55 2.12
CA PRO A 68 8.41 3.13 1.33
C PRO A 68 7.99 4.38 0.56
N GLU A 69 6.73 4.51 0.13
CA GLU A 69 6.26 5.71 -0.58
C GLU A 69 6.24 6.92 0.35
N VAL A 70 5.75 6.74 1.58
CA VAL A 70 5.76 7.77 2.62
C VAL A 70 7.19 8.16 2.98
N MET A 71 8.06 7.17 3.22
CA MET A 71 9.46 7.43 3.58
C MET A 71 10.20 8.17 2.47
N ASN A 72 9.98 7.80 1.21
CA ASN A 72 10.57 8.47 0.06
C ASN A 72 10.03 9.90 -0.11
N TYR A 73 8.72 10.13 0.10
CA TYR A 73 8.13 11.48 0.07
C TYR A 73 8.72 12.41 1.12
N LEU A 74 9.00 11.89 2.33
CA LEU A 74 9.65 12.66 3.39
C LEU A 74 11.12 12.97 3.08
N GLY A 75 11.75 12.24 2.16
CA GLY A 75 13.18 12.29 1.88
C GLY A 75 14.01 11.55 2.94
N ALA A 76 13.42 10.51 3.56
CA ALA A 76 14.03 9.81 4.67
C ALA A 76 15.15 8.86 4.22
N ARG A 77 16.19 8.74 5.04
CA ARG A 77 17.27 7.78 4.85
C ARG A 77 17.07 6.61 5.79
N LYS A 78 17.13 5.37 5.26
CA LYS A 78 17.15 4.15 6.07
C LYS A 78 18.56 3.95 6.60
N THR A 79 18.70 3.80 7.92
CA THR A 79 19.98 3.45 8.55
C THR A 79 19.81 2.32 9.55
N THR A 80 20.88 1.54 9.69
CA THR A 80 21.01 0.48 10.68
C THR A 80 22.24 0.84 11.50
N MET A 81 22.04 1.22 12.77
CA MET A 81 23.16 1.47 13.67
C MET A 81 23.89 0.16 13.98
N LEU A 82 25.21 0.20 14.07
CA LEU A 82 26.02 -0.98 14.37
C LEU A 82 25.59 -1.55 15.73
N GLY A 83 25.20 -2.83 15.74
CA GLY A 83 24.70 -3.52 16.93
C GLY A 83 23.18 -3.61 17.03
N ASN A 84 22.43 -2.91 16.17
CA ASN A 84 20.99 -3.05 16.08
C ASN A 84 20.59 -4.14 15.09
N ASN A 85 19.54 -4.89 15.43
CA ASN A 85 18.91 -5.88 14.55
C ASN A 85 17.74 -5.29 13.74
N PHE A 86 17.58 -3.97 13.75
CA PHE A 86 16.49 -3.26 13.10
C PHE A 86 17.01 -2.00 12.40
N SER A 87 16.28 -1.58 11.39
CA SER A 87 16.57 -0.35 10.65
C SER A 87 15.54 0.73 10.97
N GLU A 88 15.98 1.97 10.93
CA GLU A 88 15.14 3.15 11.17
C GLU A 88 15.25 4.12 10.00
N TYR A 89 14.17 4.84 9.73
CA TYR A 89 14.15 5.96 8.81
C TYR A 89 14.24 7.27 9.56
N HIS A 90 15.13 8.15 9.11
CA HIS A 90 15.24 9.50 9.65
C HIS A 90 15.40 10.56 8.57
N VAL A 91 15.01 11.78 8.91
CA VAL A 91 15.21 13.01 8.13
C VAL A 91 15.97 14.04 8.96
N ASP A 92 16.71 14.92 8.31
CA ASP A 92 17.45 16.00 9.00
C ASP A 92 16.52 17.18 9.37
N ASP A 93 15.29 17.19 8.87
CA ASP A 93 14.29 18.19 9.17
C ASP A 93 13.81 18.13 10.63
N PRO A 94 13.46 19.27 11.25
CA PRO A 94 12.82 19.30 12.56
C PRO A 94 11.39 18.72 12.49
N PRO A 95 10.85 18.18 13.60
CA PRO A 95 9.55 17.50 13.62
C PRO A 95 8.41 18.36 13.09
N ARG A 96 8.44 19.69 13.30
CA ARG A 96 7.42 20.62 12.76
C ARG A 96 7.32 20.54 11.23
N VAL A 97 8.44 20.50 10.52
CA VAL A 97 8.47 20.40 9.04
C VAL A 97 7.98 19.03 8.58
N VAL A 98 8.31 17.98 9.33
CA VAL A 98 7.83 16.62 9.06
C VAL A 98 6.32 16.51 9.22
N LEU A 99 5.77 17.08 10.30
CA LEU A 99 4.33 17.14 10.55
C LEU A 99 3.59 17.87 9.41
N ASP A 100 4.10 19.01 8.95
CA ASP A 100 3.52 19.74 7.80
C ASP A 100 3.48 18.89 6.51
N LYS A 101 4.54 18.11 6.26
CA LYS A 101 4.60 17.19 5.10
C LYS A 101 3.59 16.05 5.26
N LEU A 102 3.50 15.46 6.45
CA LEU A 102 2.59 14.37 6.75
C LEU A 102 1.12 14.80 6.67
N GLU A 103 0.80 16.04 7.07
CA GLU A 103 -0.54 16.62 6.91
C GLU A 103 -0.95 16.69 5.43
N LYS A 104 -0.05 17.14 4.54
CA LYS A 104 -0.29 17.13 3.08
C LYS A 104 -0.47 15.72 2.51
N TRP A 105 0.11 14.71 3.16
CA TRP A 105 -0.07 13.31 2.79
C TRP A 105 -1.38 12.69 3.32
N GLY A 106 -2.08 13.41 4.20
CA GLY A 106 -3.37 13.01 4.79
C GLY A 106 -3.28 12.42 6.20
N PHE A 107 -2.14 12.55 6.89
CA PHE A 107 -2.03 12.17 8.30
C PHE A 107 -2.48 13.30 9.22
N ARG A 108 -3.08 12.95 10.35
CA ARG A 108 -3.44 13.87 11.43
C ARG A 108 -2.79 13.43 12.74
N VAL A 109 -2.29 14.39 13.51
CA VAL A 109 -1.81 14.11 14.89
C VAL A 109 -2.98 13.69 15.77
N LEU A 110 -2.84 12.52 16.39
CA LEU A 110 -3.77 12.00 17.40
C LEU A 110 -3.31 12.33 18.82
N ALA A 111 -2.02 12.14 19.08
CA ALA A 111 -1.44 12.33 20.40
C ALA A 111 0.03 12.73 20.32
N MET A 112 0.52 13.37 21.37
CA MET A 112 1.92 13.71 21.58
C MET A 112 2.30 13.34 23.01
N THR A 113 3.48 12.77 23.21
CA THR A 113 4.01 12.45 24.54
C THR A 113 5.52 12.64 24.60
N GLY A 114 6.05 12.84 25.81
CA GLY A 114 7.48 12.88 26.09
C GLY A 114 7.91 11.68 26.93
N VAL A 115 9.03 11.05 26.53
CA VAL A 115 9.64 9.91 27.24
C VAL A 115 11.15 10.18 27.35
N GLY A 116 11.61 10.53 28.55
CA GLY A 116 12.99 10.92 28.78
C GLY A 116 13.35 12.20 28.02
N GLN A 117 14.32 12.12 27.10
CA GLN A 117 14.70 13.22 26.21
C GLN A 117 14.04 13.14 24.83
N THR A 118 13.14 12.19 24.63
CA THR A 118 12.49 11.94 23.34
C THR A 118 11.06 12.45 23.36
N LEU A 119 10.65 13.16 22.32
CA LEU A 119 9.26 13.51 22.04
C LEU A 119 8.74 12.63 20.92
N VAL A 120 7.51 12.13 21.08
CA VAL A 120 6.86 11.20 20.16
C VAL A 120 5.49 11.75 19.76
N TRP A 121 5.18 11.69 18.47
CA TRP A 121 3.85 11.98 17.93
C TRP A 121 3.26 10.71 17.33
N CYS A 122 2.01 10.44 17.69
CA CYS A 122 1.19 9.43 17.05
C CYS A 122 0.29 10.12 16.03
N LEU A 123 0.41 9.71 14.76
CA LEU A 123 -0.40 10.19 13.66
C LEU A 123 -1.28 9.07 13.11
N HIS A 124 -2.41 9.47 12.53
CA HIS A 124 -3.33 8.57 11.85
C HIS A 124 -3.80 9.15 10.52
N LYS A 125 -3.87 8.30 9.50
CA LYS A 125 -4.48 8.56 8.21
C LYS A 125 -5.73 7.70 8.10
N GLU A 126 -6.88 8.35 7.92
CA GLU A 126 -8.13 7.65 7.71
C GLU A 126 -8.08 6.85 6.42
N LEU A 127 -8.34 5.54 6.53
CA LEU A 127 -8.54 4.68 5.37
C LEU A 127 -9.99 4.87 4.93
N VAL A 128 -10.19 5.35 3.70
CA VAL A 128 -11.52 5.40 3.11
C VAL A 128 -11.92 3.96 2.80
N VAL A 129 -12.78 3.34 3.60
CA VAL A 129 -13.23 1.94 3.37
C VAL A 129 -14.45 1.92 2.46
#